data_AF-A0A7Y7D843-F1
#
_entry.id   AF-A0A7Y7D843-F1
#
_cell.length_a   1.000
_cell.length_b   1.000
_cell.length_c   1.000
_cell.angle_alpha   90.00
_cell.angle_beta   90.00
_cell.angle_gamma   90.00
#
_symmetry.space_group_name_H-M   'P 1'
#
loop_
_entity.id
_entity.type
_entity.pdbx_description
1 polymer ?
#
loop_
_entity_poly.entity_id
_entity_poly.type
_entity_poly.pdbx_seq_one_letter_code
_entity_poly.pdbx_strand_id
1 'polypeptide(L)'
;MAKLIGGITTSHIPAIGNAMANKLEQDPYWKRFFDGYEPVKKWLEEKNPDIAIVVYNDHGLNFFLDKVPTFALGCAKTYENADEGWGLPSATNFEGDEEFSWHLANSLVEQEFDITTCQEMLVDHGLVVPMGLMWRHLGHWPVKVIPLAVNTVIQPLPSAKRCLDLGKALGKAIASYPEDKKVVI
;
A
#
# COMPACT_ATOMS: atom_id res chain seq x y z
N MET A 1 -16.64 -9.34 -11.82
CA MET A 1 -15.73 -8.28 -12.26
C MET A 1 -15.39 -7.42 -11.07
N ALA A 2 -14.10 -7.17 -10.84
CA ALA A 2 -13.68 -6.44 -9.67
C ALA A 2 -14.06 -4.96 -9.78
N LYS A 3 -14.24 -4.33 -8.63
CA LYS A 3 -14.73 -2.96 -8.52
C LYS A 3 -13.84 -2.16 -7.57
N LEU A 4 -13.35 -1.03 -8.07
CA LEU A 4 -12.78 0.02 -7.23
C LEU A 4 -13.91 0.67 -6.42
N ILE A 5 -13.90 0.48 -5.10
CA ILE A 5 -14.97 0.93 -4.20
C ILE A 5 -14.72 2.32 -3.60
N GLY A 6 -13.48 2.80 -3.62
CA GLY A 6 -13.09 4.11 -3.12
C GLY A 6 -11.58 4.28 -3.10
N GLY A 7 -11.15 5.48 -2.73
CA GLY A 7 -9.75 5.82 -2.53
C GLY A 7 -9.54 6.52 -1.19
N ILE A 8 -8.45 6.19 -0.49
CA ILE A 8 -8.06 6.77 0.80
C ILE A 8 -6.66 7.36 0.65
N THR A 9 -6.46 8.56 1.19
CA THR A 9 -5.12 9.17 1.23
C THR A 9 -4.78 9.48 2.68
N THR A 10 -3.52 9.24 3.05
CA THR A 10 -3.04 9.44 4.42
C THR A 10 -1.55 9.76 4.42
N SER A 11 -1.10 10.43 5.48
CA SER A 11 0.31 10.43 5.86
C SER A 11 0.76 9.02 6.24
N HIS A 12 2.04 8.72 6.02
CA HIS A 12 2.68 7.48 6.43
C HIS A 12 3.92 7.67 7.30
N ILE A 13 4.14 8.86 7.88
CA ILE A 13 5.40 9.16 8.59
C ILE A 13 5.72 8.13 9.70
N PRO A 14 7.01 7.76 9.90
CA PRO A 14 7.41 6.77 10.90
C PRO A 14 6.95 7.11 12.34
N ALA A 15 6.85 8.40 12.66
CA ALA A 15 6.39 8.86 13.97
C ALA A 15 4.99 8.33 14.34
N ILE A 16 4.11 8.13 13.36
CA ILE A 16 2.79 7.52 13.57
C ILE A 16 2.95 6.05 13.95
N GLY A 17 3.81 5.31 13.22
CA GLY A 17 4.15 3.92 13.54
C GLY A 17 4.68 3.77 14.97
N ASN A 18 5.57 4.67 15.38
CA ASN A 18 6.10 4.71 16.74
C ASN A 18 5.02 5.02 17.79
N ALA A 19 4.12 5.97 17.51
CA ALA A 19 2.99 6.28 18.39
C ALA A 19 2.07 5.08 18.56
N MET A 20 1.80 4.36 17.48
CA MET A 20 1.03 3.11 17.49
C MET A 20 1.72 2.01 18.31
N ALA A 21 3.03 1.81 18.13
CA ALA A 21 3.80 0.81 18.86
C ALA A 21 3.81 1.08 20.39
N ASN A 22 3.88 2.35 20.78
CA ASN A 22 3.89 2.78 22.18
C ASN A 22 2.50 3.04 22.78
N LYS A 23 1.42 2.71 22.06
CA LYS A 23 0.02 2.90 22.52
C LYS A 23 -0.30 4.35 22.91
N LEU A 24 0.20 5.31 22.14
CA LEU A 24 0.06 6.75 22.39
C LEU A 24 -1.20 7.35 21.73
N GLU A 25 -2.14 6.54 21.24
CA GLU A 25 -3.28 7.05 20.48
C GLU A 25 -4.22 7.93 21.32
N GLN A 26 -4.20 7.78 22.66
CA GLN A 26 -4.95 8.61 23.59
C GLN A 26 -4.12 9.74 24.22
N ASP A 27 -2.82 9.83 23.89
CA ASP A 27 -1.97 10.93 24.35
C ASP A 27 -2.48 12.29 23.82
N PRO A 28 -2.43 13.39 24.61
CA PRO A 28 -2.94 14.70 24.18
C PRO A 28 -2.39 15.20 22.85
N TYR A 29 -1.14 14.89 22.52
CA TYR A 29 -0.53 15.27 21.24
C TYR A 29 -1.14 14.51 20.07
N TRP A 30 -1.35 13.20 20.24
CA TRP A 30 -1.75 12.27 19.18
C TRP A 30 -3.26 12.09 19.04
N LYS A 31 -4.03 12.33 20.10
CA LYS A 31 -5.45 12.00 20.14
C LYS A 31 -6.25 12.58 18.98
N ARG A 32 -6.09 13.88 18.72
CA ARG A 32 -6.79 14.55 17.60
C ARG A 32 -6.44 13.94 16.24
N PHE A 33 -5.21 13.49 16.06
CA PHE A 33 -4.76 12.85 14.83
C PHE A 33 -5.44 11.49 14.64
N PHE A 34 -5.40 10.60 15.65
CA PHE A 34 -6.01 9.28 15.55
C PHE A 34 -7.54 9.30 15.50
N ASP A 35 -8.19 10.22 16.24
CA ASP A 35 -9.64 10.42 16.18
C ASP A 35 -10.12 10.78 14.75
N GLY A 36 -9.24 11.41 13.96
CA GLY A 36 -9.51 11.74 12.56
C GLY A 36 -9.68 10.53 11.63
N TYR A 37 -9.22 9.35 12.03
CA TYR A 37 -9.33 8.11 11.23
C TYR A 37 -10.63 7.33 11.50
N GLU A 38 -11.38 7.67 12.56
CA GLU A 38 -12.62 6.95 12.90
C GLU A 38 -13.66 6.91 11.77
N PRO A 39 -13.91 8.01 11.00
CA PRO A 39 -14.81 7.94 9.85
C PRO A 39 -14.33 6.97 8.76
N VAL A 40 -13.03 6.89 8.51
CA VAL A 40 -12.45 5.99 7.51
C VAL A 40 -12.53 4.54 7.95
N LYS A 41 -12.26 4.24 9.23
CA LYS A 41 -12.41 2.89 9.80
C LYS A 41 -13.85 2.40 9.67
N LYS A 42 -14.84 3.24 10.00
CA LYS A 42 -16.27 2.93 9.82
C LYS A 42 -16.63 2.67 8.37
N TRP A 43 -16.15 3.52 7.46
CA TRP A 43 -16.37 3.31 6.03
C TRP A 43 -15.75 2.00 5.53
N LEU A 44 -14.54 1.65 6.01
CA LEU A 44 -13.89 0.38 5.68
C LEU A 44 -14.63 -0.83 6.23
N GLU A 45 -15.19 -0.74 7.44
CA GLU A 45 -16.05 -1.77 8.02
C GLU A 45 -17.34 -1.95 7.18
N GLU A 46 -17.98 -0.85 6.78
CA GLU A 46 -19.18 -0.88 5.94
C GLU A 46 -18.92 -1.42 4.53
N LYS A 47 -17.81 -1.04 3.90
CA LYS A 47 -17.49 -1.46 2.52
C LYS A 47 -16.84 -2.83 2.45
N ASN A 48 -16.12 -3.22 3.50
CA ASN A 48 -15.46 -4.51 3.65
C ASN A 48 -14.67 -4.92 2.38
N PRO A 49 -13.63 -4.17 1.98
CA PRO A 49 -12.81 -4.50 0.80
C PRO A 49 -12.18 -5.88 0.91
N ASP A 50 -11.92 -6.51 -0.23
CA ASP A 50 -11.14 -7.76 -0.30
C ASP A 50 -9.65 -7.48 -0.47
N ILE A 51 -9.31 -6.41 -1.20
CA ILE A 51 -7.95 -6.04 -1.58
C ILE A 51 -7.70 -4.55 -1.33
N ALA A 52 -6.55 -4.22 -0.75
CA ALA A 52 -5.99 -2.88 -0.67
C ALA A 52 -4.74 -2.76 -1.55
N ILE A 53 -4.80 -1.90 -2.57
CA ILE A 53 -3.60 -1.53 -3.35
C ILE A 53 -2.96 -0.32 -2.68
N VAL A 54 -1.82 -0.52 -2.03
CA VAL A 54 -1.17 0.55 -1.27
C VAL A 54 -0.13 1.22 -2.15
N VAL A 55 -0.45 2.44 -2.61
CA VAL A 55 0.49 3.27 -3.37
C VAL A 55 1.35 4.07 -2.40
N TYR A 56 2.66 3.85 -2.45
CA TYR A 56 3.63 4.47 -1.55
C TYR A 56 4.97 4.66 -2.26
N ASN A 57 5.94 5.29 -1.61
CA ASN A 57 7.33 5.24 -2.03
C ASN A 57 8.12 4.42 -1.01
N ASP A 58 9.03 3.56 -1.49
CA ASP A 58 9.99 2.88 -0.61
C ASP A 58 11.05 3.88 -0.15
N HIS A 59 11.48 3.75 1.11
CA HIS A 59 12.42 4.64 1.79
C HIS A 59 13.81 4.01 1.91
N GLY A 60 14.18 3.11 0.99
CA GLY A 60 15.49 2.47 0.95
C GLY A 60 15.55 1.14 1.71
N LEU A 61 14.41 0.60 2.13
CA LEU A 61 14.36 -0.73 2.74
C LEU A 61 14.43 -1.81 1.67
N ASN A 62 13.51 -1.78 0.71
CA ASN A 62 13.47 -2.75 -0.37
C ASN A 62 14.30 -2.30 -1.58
N PHE A 63 14.19 -1.03 -1.97
CA PHE A 63 14.89 -0.47 -3.12
C PHE A 63 15.99 0.48 -2.66
N PHE A 64 17.20 -0.05 -2.52
CA PHE A 64 18.36 0.79 -2.20
C PHE A 64 18.79 1.63 -3.41
N LEU A 65 19.69 2.59 -3.18
CA LEU A 65 20.05 3.62 -4.15
C LEU A 65 20.73 3.09 -5.42
N ASP A 66 21.14 1.81 -5.44
CA ASP A 66 21.71 1.16 -6.61
C ASP A 66 20.66 0.71 -7.64
N LYS A 67 19.40 0.53 -7.21
CA LYS A 67 18.27 0.12 -8.08
C LYS A 67 16.96 0.75 -7.60
N VAL A 68 16.53 1.79 -8.31
CA VAL A 68 15.29 2.51 -7.97
C VAL A 68 14.32 2.49 -9.17
N PRO A 69 13.35 1.57 -9.21
CA PRO A 69 12.38 1.48 -10.30
C PRO A 69 11.42 2.67 -10.26
N THR A 70 11.00 3.20 -11.42
CA THR A 70 10.02 4.30 -11.47
C THR A 70 8.68 3.88 -10.84
N PHE A 71 8.20 2.69 -11.22
CA PHE A 71 7.03 2.04 -10.64
C PHE A 71 7.36 0.57 -10.41
N ALA A 72 7.08 0.06 -9.22
CA ALA A 72 7.23 -1.34 -8.87
C ALA A 72 5.96 -1.89 -8.23
N LEU A 73 5.47 -3.00 -8.74
CA LEU A 73 4.25 -3.67 -8.30
C LEU A 73 4.60 -4.99 -7.61
N GLY A 74 4.15 -5.16 -6.38
CA GLY A 74 4.22 -6.44 -5.68
C GLY A 74 3.34 -7.48 -6.36
N CYS A 75 3.95 -8.61 -6.71
CA CYS A 75 3.32 -9.79 -7.32
C CYS A 75 3.67 -11.06 -6.54
N ALA A 76 3.71 -10.95 -5.21
CA ALA A 76 4.09 -12.02 -4.29
C ALA A 76 2.90 -12.49 -3.44
N LYS A 77 2.98 -13.72 -2.93
CA LYS A 77 2.00 -14.30 -2.00
C LYS A 77 1.97 -13.60 -0.65
N THR A 78 3.10 -13.10 -0.20
CA THR A 78 3.28 -12.50 1.13
C THR A 78 4.28 -11.37 1.06
N TYR A 79 4.10 -10.37 1.92
CA TYR A 79 5.03 -9.26 2.10
C TYR A 79 5.38 -9.13 3.57
N GLU A 80 6.66 -8.93 3.84
CA GLU A 80 7.19 -8.81 5.19
C GLU A 80 7.79 -7.42 5.39
N ASN A 81 7.60 -6.88 6.60
CA ASN A 81 8.35 -5.71 7.03
C ASN A 81 9.66 -6.14 7.71
N ALA A 82 10.71 -5.35 7.54
CA ALA A 82 11.98 -5.50 8.22
C ALA A 82 12.33 -4.22 8.99
N ASP A 83 13.25 -4.33 9.96
CA ASP A 83 13.68 -3.17 10.75
C ASP A 83 14.39 -2.15 9.86
N GLU A 84 13.95 -0.89 9.97
CA GLU A 84 14.49 0.25 9.26
C GLU A 84 15.54 1.01 10.10
N GLY A 85 16.06 0.36 11.15
CA GLY A 85 17.05 0.91 12.08
C GLY A 85 16.45 1.48 13.37
N TRP A 86 15.19 1.15 13.67
CA TRP A 86 14.48 1.62 14.85
C TRP A 86 14.44 0.60 16.00
N GLY A 87 14.88 -0.64 15.75
CA GLY A 87 14.80 -1.73 16.73
C GLY A 87 13.37 -2.10 17.12
N LEU A 88 12.40 -1.78 16.25
CA LEU A 88 11.01 -2.17 16.43
C LEU A 88 10.85 -3.65 16.05
N PRO A 89 9.94 -4.41 16.71
CA PRO A 89 9.68 -5.80 16.33
C PRO A 89 9.27 -5.89 14.85
N SER A 90 10.16 -6.42 14.03
CA SER A 90 9.97 -6.67 12.61
C SER A 90 9.24 -7.99 12.42
N ALA A 91 7.90 -7.96 12.40
CA ALA A 91 7.10 -9.06 11.86
C ALA A 91 5.64 -8.61 11.72
N THR A 92 5.39 -7.67 10.82
CA THR A 92 4.05 -7.58 10.23
C THR A 92 4.12 -8.22 8.86
N ASN A 93 3.38 -9.32 8.71
CA ASN A 93 3.23 -10.02 7.45
C ASN A 93 1.87 -9.68 6.85
N PHE A 94 1.86 -9.35 5.58
CA PHE A 94 0.65 -9.11 4.81
C PHE A 94 0.49 -10.21 3.76
N GLU A 95 -0.74 -10.70 3.60
CA GLU A 95 -1.06 -11.60 2.50
C GLU A 95 -1.24 -10.79 1.21
N GLY A 96 -0.62 -11.26 0.13
CA GLY A 96 -0.82 -10.75 -1.22
C GLY A 96 -1.87 -11.54 -1.98
N ASP A 97 -2.22 -11.05 -3.17
CA ASP A 97 -3.05 -11.75 -4.14
C ASP A 97 -2.28 -11.93 -5.45
N GLU A 98 -1.64 -13.09 -5.64
CA GLU A 98 -0.78 -13.36 -6.80
C GLU A 98 -1.56 -13.28 -8.12
N GLU A 99 -2.73 -13.92 -8.19
CA GLU A 99 -3.53 -13.92 -9.42
C GLU A 99 -3.99 -12.50 -9.80
N PHE A 100 -4.50 -11.75 -8.82
CA PHE A 100 -4.92 -10.37 -9.06
C PHE A 100 -3.74 -9.46 -9.41
N SER A 101 -2.62 -9.54 -8.68
CA SER A 101 -1.45 -8.70 -8.93
C SER A 101 -0.80 -8.98 -10.29
N TRP A 102 -0.72 -10.24 -10.73
CA TRP A 102 -0.24 -10.59 -12.07
C TRP A 102 -1.19 -10.13 -13.18
N HIS A 103 -2.51 -10.17 -12.95
CA HIS A 103 -3.47 -9.57 -13.86
C HIS A 103 -3.24 -8.06 -14.01
N LEU A 104 -3.03 -7.35 -12.90
CA LEU A 104 -2.69 -5.93 -12.94
C LEU A 104 -1.37 -5.68 -13.70
N ALA A 105 -0.32 -6.44 -13.41
CA ALA A 105 0.98 -6.31 -14.08
C ALA A 105 0.85 -6.47 -15.60
N ASN A 106 0.21 -7.55 -16.06
CA ASN A 106 -0.01 -7.81 -17.48
C ASN A 106 -0.81 -6.69 -18.14
N SER A 107 -1.92 -6.27 -17.52
CA SER A 107 -2.76 -5.20 -18.06
C SER A 107 -2.05 -3.84 -18.10
N LEU A 108 -1.16 -3.54 -17.15
CA LEU A 108 -0.38 -2.31 -17.15
C LEU A 108 0.69 -2.32 -18.26
N VAL A 109 1.35 -3.46 -18.48
CA VAL A 109 2.30 -3.64 -19.59
C VAL A 109 1.59 -3.51 -20.95
N GLU A 110 0.41 -4.12 -21.12
CA GLU A 110 -0.43 -3.95 -22.31
C GLU A 110 -0.86 -2.50 -22.56
N GLN A 111 -0.91 -1.68 -21.50
CA GLN A 111 -1.20 -0.26 -21.55
C GLN A 111 0.06 0.63 -21.66
N GLU A 112 1.20 0.04 -22.04
CA GLU A 112 2.49 0.71 -22.27
C GLU A 112 3.06 1.41 -21.01
N PHE A 113 2.91 0.75 -19.86
CA PHE A 113 3.67 1.08 -18.65
C PHE A 113 4.80 0.07 -18.41
N ASP A 114 6.01 0.58 -18.25
CA ASP A 114 7.20 -0.19 -17.87
C ASP A 114 7.19 -0.48 -16.36
N ILE A 115 6.29 -1.37 -15.93
CA ILE A 115 6.18 -1.78 -14.53
C ILE A 115 7.28 -2.78 -14.18
N THR A 116 7.99 -2.53 -13.08
CA THR A 116 8.84 -3.54 -12.44
C THR A 116 7.96 -4.48 -11.62
N THR A 117 7.96 -5.78 -11.89
CA THR A 117 7.25 -6.78 -11.07
C THR A 117 8.14 -7.29 -9.95
N CYS A 118 7.59 -7.40 -8.74
CA CYS A 118 8.31 -7.84 -7.55
C CYS A 118 7.67 -9.12 -7.00
N GLN A 119 8.25 -10.28 -7.33
CA GLN A 119 7.82 -11.58 -6.79
C GLN A 119 8.33 -11.84 -5.36
N GLU A 120 9.22 -10.97 -4.90
CA GLU A 120 9.67 -10.83 -3.52
C GLU A 120 9.92 -9.35 -3.30
N MET A 121 9.42 -8.81 -2.19
CA MET A 121 9.79 -7.48 -1.72
C MET A 121 9.49 -7.32 -0.23
N LEU A 122 10.35 -6.57 0.45
CA LEU A 122 10.06 -6.02 1.75
C LEU A 122 9.12 -4.83 1.60
N VAL A 123 8.36 -4.55 2.66
CA VAL A 123 7.48 -3.37 2.75
C VAL A 123 7.83 -2.55 3.98
N ASP A 124 8.05 -1.25 3.78
CA ASP A 124 8.49 -0.34 4.84
C ASP A 124 7.32 0.37 5.54
N HIS A 125 7.64 1.33 6.41
CA HIS A 125 6.67 2.18 7.09
C HIS A 125 5.69 2.89 6.15
N GLY A 126 6.09 3.17 4.91
CA GLY A 126 5.26 3.80 3.90
C GLY A 126 4.01 3.00 3.55
N LEU A 127 4.07 1.67 3.71
CA LEU A 127 2.93 0.75 3.60
C LEU A 127 2.39 0.35 4.98
N VAL A 128 3.26 0.02 5.93
CA VAL A 128 2.87 -0.52 7.24
C VAL A 128 2.07 0.50 8.06
N VAL A 129 2.41 1.79 8.01
CA VAL A 129 1.73 2.84 8.77
C VAL A 129 0.28 3.02 8.31
N PRO A 130 -0.01 3.22 7.00
CA PRO A 130 -1.39 3.25 6.50
C PRO A 130 -2.18 1.99 6.88
N MET A 131 -1.62 0.79 6.70
CA MET A 131 -2.29 -0.46 7.09
C MET A 131 -2.63 -0.45 8.59
N GLY A 132 -1.69 0.00 9.43
CA GLY A 132 -1.88 0.08 10.87
C GLY A 132 -2.97 1.08 11.29
N LEU A 133 -3.02 2.24 10.63
CA LEU A 133 -4.04 3.27 10.87
C LEU A 133 -5.44 2.76 10.54
N MET A 134 -5.57 1.99 9.45
CA MET A 134 -6.84 1.55 8.92
C MET A 134 -7.37 0.28 9.60
N TRP A 135 -6.52 -0.70 9.92
CA TRP A 135 -6.99 -2.05 10.31
C TRP A 135 -6.39 -2.65 11.58
N ARG A 136 -5.31 -2.10 12.16
CA ARG A 136 -4.63 -2.73 13.32
C ARG A 136 -5.56 -2.98 14.52
N HIS A 137 -6.56 -2.11 14.69
CA HIS A 137 -7.56 -2.23 15.77
C HIS A 137 -8.38 -3.53 15.72
N LEU A 138 -8.41 -4.24 14.58
CA LEU A 138 -9.09 -5.52 14.41
C LEU A 138 -8.24 -6.72 14.88
N GLY A 139 -6.95 -6.51 15.19
CA GLY A 139 -6.03 -7.58 15.60
C GLY A 139 -5.63 -8.56 14.48
N HIS A 140 -6.13 -8.37 13.26
CA HIS A 140 -5.77 -9.11 12.05
C HIS A 140 -5.93 -8.20 10.82
N TRP A 141 -5.32 -8.58 9.70
CA TRP A 141 -5.50 -7.88 8.41
C TRP A 141 -6.69 -8.49 7.67
N PRO A 142 -7.81 -7.76 7.48
CA PRO A 142 -8.99 -8.32 6.81
C PRO A 142 -8.89 -8.27 5.28
N VAL A 143 -7.82 -7.70 4.74
CA VAL A 143 -7.61 -7.49 3.29
C VAL A 143 -6.31 -8.15 2.85
N LYS A 144 -6.27 -8.56 1.58
CA LYS A 144 -5.01 -8.78 0.88
C LYS A 144 -4.40 -7.45 0.44
N VAL A 145 -3.08 -7.38 0.35
CA VAL A 145 -2.33 -6.17 0.06
C VAL A 145 -1.59 -6.31 -1.26
N ILE A 146 -1.68 -5.30 -2.12
CA ILE A 146 -0.85 -5.16 -3.32
C ILE A 146 0.00 -3.89 -3.18
N PRO A 147 1.29 -4.00 -2.87
CA PRO A 147 2.19 -2.85 -2.82
C PRO A 147 2.40 -2.29 -4.24
N LEU A 148 2.24 -0.98 -4.40
CA LEU A 148 2.64 -0.25 -5.61
C LEU A 148 3.63 0.86 -5.20
N ALA A 149 4.92 0.55 -5.27
CA ALA A 149 5.98 1.49 -4.96
C ALA A 149 6.22 2.45 -6.15
N VAL A 150 6.29 3.74 -5.85
CA VAL A 150 6.57 4.82 -6.81
C VAL A 150 7.85 5.51 -6.40
N ASN A 151 8.81 5.63 -7.31
CA ASN A 151 10.03 6.38 -7.04
C ASN A 151 9.70 7.87 -6.82
N THR A 152 10.02 8.36 -5.63
CA THR A 152 10.02 9.77 -5.26
C THR A 152 11.34 10.21 -4.63
N VAL A 153 12.35 9.33 -4.64
CA VAL A 153 13.61 9.48 -3.88
C VAL A 153 14.75 9.95 -4.79
N ILE A 154 14.97 9.29 -5.93
CA ILE A 154 16.10 9.58 -6.83
C ILE A 154 15.58 10.09 -8.18
N GLN A 155 16.06 11.25 -8.63
CA GLN A 155 15.75 11.77 -9.97
C GLN A 155 16.32 10.86 -11.08
N PRO A 156 15.64 10.73 -12.24
CA PRO A 156 14.39 11.40 -12.61
C PRO A 156 13.14 10.76 -12.00
N LEU A 157 12.20 11.59 -11.56
CA LEU A 157 10.90 11.14 -11.01
C LEU A 157 9.82 11.07 -12.11
N PRO A 158 8.81 10.20 -11.96
CA PRO A 158 7.64 10.25 -12.83
C PRO A 158 6.93 11.60 -12.65
N SER A 159 6.50 12.20 -13.76
CA SER A 159 5.70 13.42 -13.71
C SER A 159 4.32 13.15 -13.08
N ALA A 160 3.71 14.19 -12.51
CA ALA A 160 2.33 14.10 -11.99
C ALA A 160 1.33 13.60 -13.07
N LYS A 161 1.55 13.98 -14.33
CA LYS A 161 0.77 13.47 -15.46
C LYS A 161 0.93 11.96 -15.61
N ARG A 162 2.16 11.42 -15.55
CA ARG A 162 2.43 9.98 -15.66
C ARG A 162 1.79 9.21 -14.49
N CYS A 163 1.81 9.76 -13.27
CA CYS A 163 1.11 9.16 -12.13
C CYS A 163 -0.42 9.15 -12.32
N LEU A 164 -1.01 10.23 -12.83
CA LEU A 164 -2.43 10.26 -13.14
C LEU A 164 -2.81 9.25 -14.23
N ASP A 165 -1.98 9.13 -15.27
CA ASP A 165 -2.20 8.16 -16.34
C ASP A 165 -2.07 6.72 -15.83
N LEU A 166 -1.11 6.44 -14.92
CA LEU A 166 -0.99 5.15 -14.24
C LEU A 166 -2.26 4.83 -13.44
N GLY A 167 -2.79 5.79 -12.68
CA GLY A 167 -4.04 5.60 -11.93
C GLY A 167 -5.24 5.27 -12.84
N LYS A 168 -5.34 5.90 -14.01
CA LYS A 168 -6.37 5.56 -15.01
C LYS A 168 -6.17 4.15 -15.58
N ALA A 169 -4.91 3.76 -15.87
CA ALA A 169 -4.58 2.43 -16.36
C ALA A 169 -4.87 1.34 -15.33
N LEU A 170 -4.55 1.61 -14.06
CA LEU A 170 -4.85 0.75 -12.92
C LEU A 170 -6.36 0.58 -12.75
N GLY A 171 -7.15 1.65 -12.87
CA GLY A 171 -8.61 1.57 -12.82
C GLY A 171 -9.20 0.66 -13.92
N LYS A 172 -8.66 0.70 -15.14
CA LYS A 172 -9.05 -0.22 -16.22
C LYS A 172 -8.64 -1.66 -15.93
N ALA A 173 -7.43 -1.87 -15.42
CA ALA A 173 -6.93 -3.20 -15.06
C ALA A 173 -7.77 -3.85 -13.95
N ILE A 174 -8.16 -3.08 -12.93
CA ILE A 174 -9.07 -3.55 -11.87
C ILE A 174 -10.41 -3.95 -12.47
N ALA A 175 -11.02 -3.09 -13.29
CA ALA A 175 -12.35 -3.34 -13.86
C ALA A 175 -12.40 -4.54 -14.81
N SER A 176 -11.27 -4.93 -15.42
CA SER A 176 -11.18 -6.08 -16.32
C SER A 176 -10.92 -7.42 -15.61
N TYR A 177 -10.64 -7.42 -14.30
CA TYR A 177 -10.43 -8.67 -13.56
C TYR A 177 -11.74 -9.44 -13.44
N PRO A 178 -11.79 -10.75 -13.78
CA PRO A 178 -13.05 -11.48 -13.95
C PRO A 178 -13.80 -11.72 -12.64
N GLU A 179 -13.09 -11.97 -11.53
CA GLU A 179 -13.72 -12.25 -10.23
C GLU A 179 -14.43 -11.03 -9.64
N ASP A 180 -15.40 -11.24 -8.76
CA ASP A 180 -16.05 -10.16 -8.01
C ASP A 180 -15.22 -9.83 -6.75
N LYS A 181 -14.38 -8.79 -6.84
CA LYS A 181 -13.53 -8.30 -5.74
C LYS A 181 -13.79 -6.82 -5.51
N LYS A 182 -13.91 -6.40 -4.26
CA LYS A 182 -13.94 -5.00 -3.83
C LYS A 182 -12.52 -4.54 -3.56
N VAL A 183 -12.06 -3.58 -4.33
CA VAL A 183 -10.69 -3.05 -4.27
C VAL A 183 -10.74 -1.64 -3.71
N VAL A 184 -9.92 -1.35 -2.71
CA VAL A 184 -9.63 0.01 -2.24
C VAL A 184 -8.20 0.37 -2.62
N ILE A 185 -7.97 1.66 -2.88
CA ILE A 185 -6.64 2.24 -3.12
C ILE A 185 -6.34 3.23 -2.00
#